data_AF-A0AAN9BRV0-F1
#
_entry.id   AF-A0AAN9BRV0-F1
#
_cell.length_a   1.000
_cell.length_b   1.000
_cell.length_c   1.000
_cell.angle_alpha   90.00
_cell.angle_beta   90.00
_cell.angle_gamma   90.00
#
_symmetry.space_group_name_H-M   'P 1'
#
loop_
_entity.id
_entity.type
_entity.pdbx_description
1 polymer ?
#
loop_
_entity_poly.entity_id
_entity_poly.type
_entity_poly.pdbx_seq_one_letter_code
_entity_poly.pdbx_strand_id
1 'polypeptide(L)'
;MLFFRKKKDTGRSKASEGKGESILWAGLDEDEGQEEVVDPFIPQERVFSKYAAMLYTSNNIGKTFEEFKDAKYCASCGEKTVICPHRMGGSEKVFVLPHNCTHIKIARPKVRINREFAQMMMKPHSPEPTFDLAPSVSSEAHSQQSGMQQQDLAVTPQTQTSQDSPSYGMGEDFMMHTMQRVWDDYRRRTNMDRSIPRPLALDRTRSLMEQFCAYIVHQDEYVEGDQQTIFSILDMLYNFMRGRYLVEDVMFLAVHDFLSSIIEHSGIDKTVQLLGHVLVGNLDASCLRYVLLMADFIDQVDWVEVEDFRAFASVVYPFLMEDDLESLQMSYTSFSENRISRQLVCNFLIHIILKYREPRFLDLENKLVPFQSSESGQLNDKEHKDALDGILPLCKERVRRRLFLEAEKAVMMDGVLDAVPIMRLARILLLLK
;
A
#
# COMPACT_ATOMS: atom_id res chain seq x y z
N MET A 1 -9.05 25.59 7.62
CA MET A 1 -9.79 26.68 6.96
C MET A 1 -8.79 27.56 6.19
N LEU A 2 -8.51 27.26 4.91
CA LEU A 2 -7.50 27.98 4.11
C LEU A 2 -7.99 28.17 2.66
N PHE A 3 -7.97 29.42 2.18
CA PHE A 3 -8.34 29.84 0.82
C PHE A 3 -7.11 29.91 -0.09
N PHE A 4 -7.31 29.52 -1.36
CA PHE A 4 -6.36 29.54 -2.47
C PHE A 4 -5.89 30.94 -2.91
N ARG A 5 -4.68 31.02 -3.49
CA ARG A 5 -4.34 32.06 -4.48
C ARG A 5 -3.45 31.51 -5.60
N LYS A 6 -3.84 31.86 -6.83
CA LYS A 6 -3.39 31.34 -8.14
C LYS A 6 -2.62 32.43 -8.90
N LYS A 7 -1.53 32.09 -9.61
CA LYS A 7 -0.94 32.74 -10.82
C LYS A 7 0.44 32.09 -11.10
N LYS A 8 1.04 32.06 -12.30
CA LYS A 8 0.68 32.11 -13.73
C LYS A 8 2.00 31.86 -14.49
N ASP A 9 1.94 31.16 -15.61
CA ASP A 9 3.04 30.73 -16.49
C ASP A 9 4.04 31.79 -16.97
N THR A 10 5.26 31.32 -17.24
CA THR A 10 6.15 31.54 -18.41
C THR A 10 7.31 30.54 -18.27
N GLY A 11 7.76 29.69 -19.20
CA GLY A 11 7.72 29.62 -20.66
C GLY A 11 9.14 29.70 -21.23
N ARG A 12 9.82 28.57 -21.51
CA ARG A 12 10.71 28.37 -22.70
C ARG A 12 11.37 27.00 -22.80
N SER A 13 11.35 26.50 -24.02
CA SER A 13 11.82 25.22 -24.56
C SER A 13 13.33 25.18 -24.82
N LYS A 14 13.91 23.97 -24.93
CA LYS A 14 14.80 23.57 -26.04
C LYS A 14 15.01 22.04 -26.07
N ALA A 15 14.91 21.50 -27.28
CA ALA A 15 15.12 20.10 -27.64
C ALA A 15 16.54 19.87 -28.16
N SER A 16 17.03 18.62 -28.08
CA SER A 16 17.97 18.05 -29.06
C SER A 16 17.86 16.53 -29.14
N GLU A 17 17.53 16.06 -30.34
CA GLU A 17 17.72 14.70 -30.91
C GLU A 17 19.22 14.31 -30.88
N GLY A 18 19.70 13.06 -30.98
CA GLY A 18 19.13 11.75 -31.30
C GLY A 18 20.28 10.73 -31.57
N LYS A 19 19.90 9.53 -32.07
CA LYS A 19 20.71 8.34 -32.50
C LYS A 19 21.12 7.38 -31.37
N GLY A 20 20.92 6.06 -31.41
CA GLY A 20 20.42 5.13 -32.44
C GLY A 20 21.45 4.03 -32.72
N GLU A 21 21.22 2.80 -32.20
CA GLU A 21 21.80 1.48 -32.57
C GLU A 21 21.06 0.45 -31.68
N SER A 22 20.07 -0.35 -32.12
CA SER A 22 20.04 -1.54 -32.98
C SER A 22 20.90 -2.72 -32.51
N ILE A 23 20.27 -3.80 -32.02
CA ILE A 23 20.33 -5.20 -32.52
C ILE A 23 19.94 -6.20 -31.41
N LEU A 24 18.77 -6.81 -31.62
CA LEU A 24 18.46 -8.25 -31.46
C LEU A 24 19.36 -9.08 -30.53
N TRP A 25 18.87 -9.35 -29.31
CA TRP A 25 18.98 -10.65 -28.66
C TRP A 25 17.63 -10.98 -28.02
N ALA A 26 16.85 -11.79 -28.71
CA ALA A 26 15.67 -12.46 -28.19
C ALA A 26 15.91 -13.95 -28.41
N GLY A 27 15.93 -14.73 -27.34
CA GLY A 27 15.97 -16.17 -27.43
C GLY A 27 16.46 -16.86 -26.16
N LEU A 28 15.48 -17.29 -25.36
CA LEU A 28 15.48 -18.53 -24.57
C LEU A 28 16.37 -18.54 -23.32
N ASP A 29 15.76 -18.19 -22.19
CA ASP A 29 15.89 -19.03 -21.00
C ASP A 29 14.47 -19.38 -20.54
N GLU A 30 14.19 -20.68 -20.54
CA GLU A 30 13.01 -21.31 -19.97
C GLU A 30 13.25 -21.37 -18.46
N ASP A 31 12.57 -20.52 -17.69
CA ASP A 31 12.52 -20.68 -16.23
C ASP A 31 11.17 -21.30 -15.85
N GLU A 32 11.24 -22.58 -15.49
CA GLU A 32 10.16 -23.36 -14.93
C GLU A 32 9.87 -22.92 -13.49
N GLY A 33 8.58 -22.73 -13.17
CA GLY A 33 8.09 -22.91 -11.80
C GLY A 33 8.16 -21.70 -10.87
N GLN A 34 7.46 -20.62 -11.19
CA GLN A 34 6.88 -19.73 -10.18
C GLN A 34 5.43 -19.42 -10.58
N GLU A 35 4.48 -19.69 -9.67
CA GLU A 35 3.15 -19.10 -9.78
C GLU A 35 3.31 -17.58 -9.70
N GLU A 36 3.32 -16.92 -10.85
CA GLU A 36 3.33 -15.47 -10.94
C GLU A 36 2.03 -14.94 -10.32
N VAL A 37 2.09 -14.59 -9.05
CA VAL A 37 1.15 -13.66 -8.42
C VAL A 37 1.30 -12.35 -9.19
N VAL A 38 0.38 -12.10 -10.12
CA VAL A 38 0.39 -10.88 -10.94
C VAL A 38 0.18 -9.68 -10.02
N ASP A 39 1.27 -9.01 -9.67
CA ASP A 39 1.31 -7.79 -8.88
C ASP A 39 0.50 -6.67 -9.59
N PRO A 40 -0.53 -6.08 -8.95
CA PRO A 40 -1.30 -4.97 -9.50
C PRO A 40 -0.51 -3.65 -9.60
N PHE A 41 0.71 -3.58 -9.07
CA PHE A 41 1.61 -2.42 -9.14
C PHE A 41 2.72 -2.54 -10.19
N ILE A 42 2.84 -3.68 -10.88
CA ILE A 42 3.54 -3.72 -12.18
C ILE A 42 2.74 -2.87 -13.15
N PRO A 43 3.34 -1.91 -13.88
CA PRO A 43 2.64 -1.14 -14.90
C PRO A 43 1.97 -2.09 -15.89
N GLN A 44 0.66 -2.28 -15.77
CA GLN A 44 -0.09 -3.13 -16.67
C GLN A 44 -0.26 -2.40 -18.00
N GLU A 45 0.81 -2.34 -18.81
CA GLU A 45 0.82 -1.73 -20.14
C GLU A 45 -0.34 -2.29 -21.00
N ARG A 46 -0.71 -3.56 -20.78
CA ARG A 46 -1.85 -4.18 -21.46
C ARG A 46 -3.20 -3.54 -21.12
N VAL A 47 -3.40 -2.99 -19.93
CA VAL A 47 -4.65 -2.29 -19.56
C VAL A 47 -4.78 -0.98 -20.34
N PHE A 48 -3.67 -0.28 -20.60
CA PHE A 48 -3.70 0.96 -21.38
C PHE A 48 -3.98 0.71 -22.87
N SER A 49 -3.79 -0.51 -23.38
CA SER A 49 -4.19 -0.89 -24.74
C SER A 49 -5.69 -0.72 -25.00
N LYS A 50 -6.55 -0.68 -23.97
CA LYS A 50 -8.00 -0.39 -24.15
C LYS A 50 -8.28 1.03 -24.64
N TYR A 51 -7.34 1.94 -24.41
CA TYR A 51 -7.40 3.34 -24.88
C TYR A 51 -6.62 3.56 -26.16
N ALA A 52 -6.00 2.51 -26.73
CA ALA A 52 -5.38 2.59 -28.04
C ALA A 52 -6.44 2.54 -29.14
N ALA A 53 -6.21 3.29 -30.22
CA ALA A 53 -7.10 3.37 -31.35
C ALA A 53 -6.34 3.46 -32.68
N MET A 54 -6.90 2.81 -33.69
CA MET A 54 -6.51 2.92 -35.08
C MET A 54 -7.48 3.85 -35.80
N LEU A 55 -6.95 4.73 -36.64
CA LEU A 55 -7.72 5.64 -37.48
C LEU A 55 -7.82 5.09 -38.89
N TYR A 56 -9.01 5.16 -39.47
CA TYR A 56 -9.27 4.85 -40.86
C TYR A 56 -9.96 6.05 -41.52
N THR A 57 -9.58 6.32 -42.77
CA THR A 57 -10.14 7.42 -43.55
C THR A 57 -10.83 6.90 -44.80
N SER A 58 -11.94 7.53 -45.18
CA SER A 58 -12.68 7.22 -46.40
C SER A 58 -12.75 8.43 -47.31
N ASN A 59 -12.52 8.21 -48.60
CA ASN A 59 -12.66 9.20 -49.67
C ASN A 59 -13.91 8.99 -50.53
N ASN A 60 -14.77 8.02 -50.20
CA ASN A 60 -15.91 7.62 -51.02
C ASN A 60 -17.23 7.54 -50.22
N ILE A 61 -17.45 8.52 -49.34
CA ILE A 61 -18.68 8.67 -48.55
C ILE A 61 -18.88 7.47 -47.60
N GLY A 62 -17.80 6.99 -46.99
CA GLY A 62 -17.85 5.94 -45.97
C GLY A 62 -18.10 4.52 -46.51
N LYS A 63 -18.00 4.30 -47.84
CA LYS A 63 -18.18 2.96 -48.44
C LYS A 63 -16.96 2.06 -48.22
N THR A 64 -15.75 2.61 -48.33
CA THR A 64 -14.50 1.92 -48.00
C THR A 64 -13.64 2.76 -47.07
N PHE A 65 -12.88 2.09 -46.21
CA PHE A 65 -12.02 2.70 -45.20
C PHE A 65 -10.59 2.21 -45.37
N GLU A 66 -9.66 3.13 -45.50
CA GLU A 66 -8.23 2.84 -45.63
C GLU A 66 -7.51 3.20 -44.33
N GLU A 67 -6.45 2.45 -43.99
CA GLU A 67 -5.62 2.72 -42.82
C GLU A 67 -4.95 4.10 -42.92
N PHE A 68 -4.93 4.83 -41.81
CA PHE A 68 -4.24 6.11 -41.76
C PHE A 68 -2.71 5.91 -41.89
N LYS A 69 -2.08 6.64 -42.81
CA LYS A 69 -0.70 6.38 -43.25
C LYS A 69 0.35 6.58 -42.14
N ASP A 70 0.08 7.44 -41.16
CA ASP A 70 1.02 7.72 -40.06
C ASP A 70 0.87 6.76 -38.88
N ALA A 71 0.03 5.72 -39.00
CA ALA A 71 -0.10 4.71 -37.96
C ALA A 71 1.20 3.91 -37.78
N LYS A 72 1.67 3.80 -36.54
CA LYS A 72 2.89 3.07 -36.21
C LYS A 72 2.55 1.82 -35.39
N TYR A 73 3.31 0.73 -35.59
CA TYR A 73 3.16 -0.51 -34.81
C TYR A 73 3.65 -0.34 -33.39
N CYS A 74 2.84 -0.63 -32.37
CA CYS A 74 3.21 -0.56 -30.94
C CYS A 74 3.47 -1.94 -30.35
N ALA A 75 4.65 -2.13 -29.73
CA ALA A 75 5.03 -3.39 -29.09
C ALA A 75 4.08 -3.76 -27.93
N SER A 76 3.78 -2.81 -27.04
CA SER A 76 2.89 -3.04 -25.89
C SER A 76 1.43 -3.30 -26.27
N CYS A 77 0.96 -2.77 -27.42
CA CYS A 77 -0.40 -3.03 -27.93
C CYS A 77 -0.48 -4.19 -28.92
N GLY A 78 0.64 -4.65 -29.48
CA GLY A 78 0.69 -5.74 -30.46
C GLY A 78 0.11 -5.43 -31.85
N GLU A 79 -0.28 -4.18 -32.14
CA GLU A 79 -0.89 -3.76 -33.41
C GLU A 79 -0.50 -2.33 -33.84
N LYS A 80 -0.83 -1.94 -35.08
CA LYS A 80 -0.71 -0.55 -35.57
C LYS A 80 -1.74 0.35 -34.90
N THR A 81 -1.27 1.46 -34.34
CA THR A 81 -2.09 2.42 -33.62
C THR A 81 -1.71 3.84 -34.04
N VAL A 82 -2.73 4.71 -34.11
CA VAL A 82 -2.55 6.16 -34.33
C VAL A 82 -2.57 6.88 -32.99
N ILE A 83 -3.49 6.49 -32.11
CA ILE A 83 -3.62 6.99 -30.75
C ILE A 83 -3.22 5.84 -29.83
N CYS A 84 -2.16 6.02 -29.05
CA CYS A 84 -1.66 4.99 -28.15
C CYS A 84 -1.06 5.65 -26.90
N PRO A 85 -1.56 5.35 -25.69
CA PRO A 85 -1.05 5.90 -24.44
C PRO A 85 0.45 5.63 -24.25
N HIS A 86 0.96 4.47 -24.70
CA HIS A 86 2.37 4.11 -24.65
C HIS A 86 3.28 5.00 -25.52
N ARG A 87 2.71 5.89 -26.35
CA ARG A 87 3.43 6.71 -27.35
C ARG A 87 3.11 8.19 -27.26
N MET A 88 2.20 8.57 -26.37
CA MET A 88 1.78 9.94 -26.21
C MET A 88 2.66 10.62 -25.16
N GLY A 89 3.83 11.10 -25.59
CA GLY A 89 4.69 11.95 -24.76
C GLY A 89 4.12 13.36 -24.65
N GLY A 90 3.10 13.53 -23.80
CA GLY A 90 2.62 14.80 -23.21
C GLY A 90 2.29 15.99 -24.13
N SER A 91 2.43 15.86 -25.44
CA SER A 91 2.32 16.93 -26.42
C SER A 91 1.10 16.73 -27.31
N GLU A 92 0.44 17.84 -27.65
CA GLU A 92 -0.69 17.88 -28.57
C GLU A 92 -0.24 17.38 -29.95
N LYS A 93 -0.85 16.31 -30.45
CA LYS A 93 -0.58 15.75 -31.78
C LYS A 93 -1.68 16.15 -32.75
N VAL A 94 -1.31 16.89 -33.79
CA VAL A 94 -2.20 17.25 -34.90
C VAL A 94 -2.02 16.23 -36.03
N PHE A 95 -3.10 15.55 -36.40
CA PHE A 95 -3.11 14.60 -37.52
C PHE A 95 -3.70 15.28 -38.77
N VAL A 96 -2.93 15.33 -39.86
CA VAL A 96 -3.39 15.92 -41.13
C VAL A 96 -4.14 14.86 -41.93
N LEU A 97 -5.42 15.11 -42.20
CA LEU A 97 -6.26 14.20 -42.98
C LEU A 97 -5.96 14.31 -44.49
N PRO A 98 -6.13 13.23 -45.27
CA PRO A 98 -5.94 13.27 -46.72
C PRO A 98 -6.88 14.28 -47.40
N HIS A 99 -6.44 14.88 -48.51
CA HIS A 99 -7.10 16.02 -49.19
C HIS A 99 -8.53 15.78 -49.72
N ASN A 100 -9.09 14.58 -49.61
CA ASN A 100 -10.48 14.26 -49.97
C ASN A 100 -11.15 13.36 -48.93
N CYS A 101 -10.77 13.49 -47.66
CA CYS A 101 -11.38 12.72 -46.58
C CYS A 101 -12.83 13.15 -46.38
N THR A 102 -13.75 12.23 -46.62
CA THR A 102 -15.19 12.42 -46.42
C THR A 102 -15.65 11.90 -45.06
N HIS A 103 -15.07 10.78 -44.59
CA HIS A 103 -15.44 10.15 -43.32
C HIS A 103 -14.21 9.60 -42.60
N ILE A 104 -14.30 9.59 -41.29
CA ILE A 104 -13.29 9.06 -40.39
C ILE A 104 -13.93 7.95 -39.56
N LYS A 105 -13.24 6.83 -39.44
CA LYS A 105 -13.61 5.74 -38.55
C LYS A 105 -12.49 5.49 -37.56
N ILE A 106 -12.83 5.52 -36.28
CA ILE A 106 -11.93 5.17 -35.20
C ILE A 106 -12.32 3.77 -34.75
N ALA A 107 -11.38 2.82 -34.80
CA ALA A 107 -11.62 1.48 -34.31
C ALA A 107 -10.57 1.10 -33.28
N ARG A 108 -10.98 0.34 -32.28
CA ARG A 108 -10.05 -0.26 -31.34
C ARG A 108 -9.25 -1.36 -32.05
N PRO A 109 -7.95 -1.50 -31.75
CA PRO A 109 -7.16 -2.65 -32.13
C PRO A 109 -7.85 -3.95 -31.70
N LYS A 110 -7.74 -5.01 -32.49
CA LYS A 110 -8.33 -6.31 -32.13
C LYS A 110 -7.46 -6.93 -31.04
N VAL A 111 -7.92 -6.87 -29.80
CA VAL A 111 -7.24 -7.52 -28.68
C VAL A 111 -7.22 -9.03 -28.94
N ARG A 112 -6.05 -9.57 -29.30
CA ARG A 112 -5.84 -11.02 -29.39
C ARG A 112 -5.66 -11.56 -27.98
N ILE A 113 -6.76 -11.97 -27.36
CA ILE A 113 -6.72 -12.70 -26.09
C ILE A 113 -6.25 -14.12 -26.42
N ASN A 114 -5.10 -14.51 -25.87
CA ASN A 114 -4.57 -15.84 -26.08
C ASN A 114 -5.51 -16.85 -25.40
N ARG A 115 -6.21 -17.67 -26.20
CA ARG A 115 -7.34 -18.50 -25.75
C ARG A 115 -6.93 -19.54 -24.69
N GLU A 116 -5.68 -19.97 -24.72
CA GLU A 116 -5.09 -20.95 -23.79
C GLU A 116 -4.97 -20.38 -22.37
N PHE A 117 -4.62 -19.09 -22.23
CA PHE A 117 -4.50 -18.42 -20.94
C PHE A 117 -5.87 -18.16 -20.28
N ALA A 118 -6.89 -17.84 -21.09
CA ALA A 118 -8.25 -17.64 -20.60
C ALA A 118 -8.92 -18.95 -20.13
N GLN A 119 -8.53 -20.10 -20.70
CA GLN A 119 -9.03 -21.41 -20.27
C GLN A 119 -8.38 -21.89 -18.96
N MET A 120 -7.13 -21.54 -18.70
CA MET A 120 -6.48 -21.83 -17.41
C MET A 120 -7.10 -21.05 -16.25
N MET A 121 -7.48 -19.78 -16.45
CA MET A 121 -8.10 -18.96 -15.39
C MET A 121 -9.56 -19.31 -15.05
N MET A 122 -10.22 -20.17 -15.83
CA MET A 122 -11.64 -20.50 -15.64
C MET A 122 -11.89 -21.90 -15.05
N LYS A 123 -10.84 -22.67 -14.69
CA LYS A 123 -11.02 -23.96 -13.99
C LYS A 123 -11.13 -23.75 -12.47
N PRO A 124 -12.26 -24.13 -11.83
CA PRO A 124 -12.35 -24.10 -10.37
C PRO A 124 -11.39 -25.14 -9.78
N HIS A 125 -10.54 -24.72 -8.84
CA HIS A 125 -9.69 -25.63 -8.06
C HIS A 125 -10.55 -26.35 -7.02
N SER A 126 -10.77 -27.65 -7.21
CA SER A 126 -11.24 -28.55 -6.14
C SER A 126 -10.03 -29.05 -5.35
N PRO A 127 -10.06 -29.08 -4.01
CA PRO A 127 -8.99 -29.65 -3.22
C PRO A 127 -8.98 -31.18 -3.36
N GLU A 128 -7.82 -31.75 -3.69
CA GLU A 128 -7.59 -33.20 -3.65
C GLU A 128 -7.58 -33.70 -2.19
N PRO A 129 -8.22 -34.84 -1.87
CA PRO A 129 -8.15 -35.44 -0.54
C PRO A 129 -6.94 -36.39 -0.46
N THR A 130 -5.90 -36.03 0.28
CA THR A 130 -4.83 -36.95 0.66
C THR A 130 -5.27 -37.80 1.85
N PHE A 131 -5.87 -38.95 1.54
CA PHE A 131 -5.86 -40.12 2.42
C PHE A 131 -4.63 -40.95 2.08
N ASP A 132 -3.76 -41.23 3.06
CA ASP A 132 -2.94 -42.43 3.02
C ASP A 132 -2.95 -43.13 4.37
N LEU A 133 -3.45 -44.38 4.31
CA LEU A 133 -3.53 -45.33 5.41
C LEU A 133 -2.18 -46.00 5.66
N ALA A 134 -1.80 -46.08 6.93
CA ALA A 134 -0.83 -47.06 7.40
C ALA A 134 -1.39 -48.50 7.28
N PRO A 135 -0.58 -49.51 6.91
CA PRO A 135 -0.92 -50.90 7.16
C PRO A 135 -0.26 -51.40 8.45
N SER A 136 -1.07 -51.92 9.34
CA SER A 136 -0.69 -52.68 10.52
C SER A 136 -0.44 -54.15 10.16
N VAL A 137 0.70 -54.69 10.61
CA VAL A 137 0.87 -56.13 10.88
C VAL A 137 1.84 -56.33 12.03
N SER A 138 1.43 -57.23 12.93
CA SER A 138 2.00 -57.64 14.20
C SER A 138 3.29 -58.48 14.11
N SER A 139 4.15 -58.40 15.14
CA SER A 139 4.50 -59.53 16.04
C SER A 139 5.92 -59.45 16.62
N GLU A 140 5.97 -59.54 17.96
CA GLU A 140 6.92 -60.21 18.87
C GLU A 140 8.46 -60.18 18.68
N ALA A 141 9.11 -59.93 19.83
CA ALA A 141 10.30 -60.61 20.37
C ALA A 141 11.56 -59.76 20.64
N HIS A 142 11.97 -59.82 21.92
CA HIS A 142 13.27 -59.56 22.54
C HIS A 142 14.50 -59.41 21.62
N SER A 143 15.38 -58.45 21.94
CA SER A 143 16.61 -58.67 22.75
C SER A 143 17.69 -57.60 22.49
N GLN A 144 18.36 -57.19 23.58
CA GLN A 144 19.81 -56.85 23.70
C GLN A 144 20.37 -55.67 22.86
N GLN A 145 21.40 -54.91 23.24
CA GLN A 145 22.13 -54.55 24.46
C GLN A 145 23.27 -53.63 23.94
N SER A 146 23.67 -52.63 24.74
CA SER A 146 25.06 -52.13 24.85
C SER A 146 25.63 -51.08 23.86
N GLY A 147 26.28 -50.08 24.47
CA GLY A 147 27.37 -49.24 23.92
C GLY A 147 27.12 -47.74 24.07
N MET A 148 27.15 -47.13 25.26
CA MET A 148 28.31 -46.66 26.08
C MET A 148 29.35 -45.76 25.39
N GLN A 149 29.64 -44.67 26.13
CA GLN A 149 30.76 -43.71 26.14
C GLN A 149 30.63 -42.43 25.28
N GLN A 150 30.81 -41.18 25.73
CA GLN A 150 31.14 -40.43 26.97
C GLN A 150 32.19 -39.34 26.60
N GLN A 151 32.11 -38.19 27.28
CA GLN A 151 33.04 -37.03 27.37
C GLN A 151 32.61 -35.80 26.56
N ASP A 152 32.02 -34.77 27.19
CA ASP A 152 32.57 -33.76 28.13
C ASP A 152 33.48 -32.72 27.47
N LEU A 153 33.04 -31.46 27.46
CA LEU A 153 33.74 -30.34 28.13
C LEU A 153 32.95 -29.02 28.01
N ALA A 154 32.81 -28.36 29.15
CA ALA A 154 32.30 -27.01 29.31
C ALA A 154 33.44 -25.97 29.21
N VAL A 155 33.05 -24.69 29.03
CA VAL A 155 33.56 -23.45 29.71
C VAL A 155 33.78 -22.25 28.76
N THR A 156 32.92 -21.25 28.99
CA THR A 156 33.09 -19.76 28.98
C THR A 156 32.76 -18.85 27.78
N PRO A 157 32.22 -17.64 28.09
CA PRO A 157 31.60 -16.71 27.15
C PRO A 157 32.62 -15.70 26.60
N GLN A 158 32.48 -15.35 25.32
CA GLN A 158 33.15 -14.19 24.75
C GLN A 158 32.13 -13.31 24.03
N THR A 159 32.00 -12.11 24.59
CA THR A 159 31.67 -10.85 23.93
C THR A 159 32.18 -10.80 22.49
N GLN A 160 31.26 -10.68 21.54
CA GLN A 160 31.53 -10.08 20.23
C GLN A 160 30.40 -9.08 19.92
N THR A 161 30.73 -7.81 20.17
CA THR A 161 30.21 -6.67 19.45
C THR A 161 30.74 -6.71 18.03
N SER A 162 29.87 -6.86 17.04
CA SER A 162 30.13 -6.57 15.63
C SER A 162 28.78 -6.15 15.02
N GLN A 163 28.56 -4.85 14.87
CA GLN A 163 28.60 -4.19 13.55
C GLN A 163 27.81 -4.93 12.47
N ASP A 164 26.49 -5.03 12.67
CA ASP A 164 25.59 -5.25 11.56
C ASP A 164 25.12 -3.89 11.04
N SER A 165 25.65 -3.55 9.85
CA SER A 165 25.10 -2.50 9.00
C SER A 165 23.65 -2.88 8.66
N PRO A 166 22.68 -1.95 8.67
CA PRO A 166 21.31 -2.29 8.32
C PRO A 166 21.26 -2.65 6.83
N SER A 167 21.04 -3.93 6.53
CA SER A 167 20.69 -4.37 5.19
C SER A 167 19.30 -3.81 4.84
N TYR A 168 19.29 -2.73 4.06
CA TYR A 168 18.11 -2.04 3.53
C TYR A 168 17.40 -2.84 2.40
N GLY A 169 17.22 -4.15 2.59
CA GLY A 169 16.75 -5.08 1.53
C GLY A 169 15.30 -5.55 1.61
N MET A 170 14.59 -5.36 2.73
CA MET A 170 13.25 -5.94 2.93
C MET A 170 12.14 -4.92 2.66
N GLY A 171 11.95 -4.49 1.42
CA GLY A 171 11.01 -3.39 1.10
C GLY A 171 9.58 -3.80 0.76
N GLU A 172 9.32 -5.07 0.45
CA GLU A 172 8.12 -5.46 -0.34
C GLU A 172 7.14 -6.42 0.37
N ASP A 173 7.55 -7.12 1.43
CA ASP A 173 6.73 -8.15 2.09
C ASP A 173 5.67 -7.61 3.10
N PHE A 174 5.56 -6.29 3.26
CA PHE A 174 4.76 -5.70 4.35
C PHE A 174 3.32 -5.34 4.01
N MET A 175 2.96 -5.29 2.72
CA MET A 175 1.61 -4.93 2.25
C MET A 175 0.91 -6.13 1.62
N MET A 176 0.50 -7.07 2.47
CA MET A 176 -0.07 -8.34 2.01
C MET A 176 -1.51 -8.21 1.49
N HIS A 177 -2.25 -7.19 1.95
CA HIS A 177 -3.69 -7.09 1.75
C HIS A 177 -4.06 -6.14 0.61
N THR A 178 -5.04 -6.54 -0.19
CA THR A 178 -5.55 -5.72 -1.31
C THR A 178 -6.85 -5.00 -0.94
N MET A 179 -7.22 -3.98 -1.73
CA MET A 179 -8.49 -3.25 -1.56
C MET A 179 -9.73 -4.17 -1.64
N GLN A 180 -9.60 -5.38 -2.16
CA GLN A 180 -10.68 -6.37 -2.20
C GLN A 180 -11.16 -6.73 -0.79
N ARG A 181 -10.27 -6.73 0.21
CA ARG A 181 -10.61 -7.08 1.60
C ARG A 181 -11.67 -6.15 2.19
N VAL A 182 -11.65 -4.87 1.83
CA VAL A 182 -12.67 -3.89 2.26
C VAL A 182 -14.01 -4.21 1.60
N TRP A 183 -14.01 -4.65 0.34
CA TRP A 183 -15.24 -5.09 -0.32
C TRP A 183 -15.79 -6.40 0.22
N ASP A 184 -14.91 -7.32 0.63
CA ASP A 184 -15.32 -8.56 1.31
C ASP A 184 -15.95 -8.26 2.68
N ASP A 185 -15.40 -7.31 3.44
CA ASP A 185 -16.03 -6.81 4.67
C ASP A 185 -17.39 -6.13 4.39
N TYR A 186 -17.47 -5.29 3.36
CA TYR A 186 -18.73 -4.64 2.96
C TYR A 186 -19.82 -5.66 2.61
N ARG A 187 -19.50 -6.67 1.77
CA ARG A 187 -20.43 -7.73 1.37
C ARG A 187 -20.85 -8.63 2.54
N ARG A 188 -20.00 -8.81 3.56
CA ARG A 188 -20.37 -9.53 4.78
C ARG A 188 -21.37 -8.77 5.64
N ARG A 189 -21.41 -7.43 5.56
CA ARG A 189 -22.28 -6.59 6.38
C ARG A 189 -23.63 -6.28 5.73
N THR A 190 -23.70 -6.29 4.40
CA THR A 190 -24.93 -5.94 3.68
C THR A 190 -25.03 -6.63 2.33
N ASN A 191 -26.26 -6.86 1.88
CA ASN A 191 -26.59 -7.31 0.53
C ASN A 191 -26.84 -6.13 -0.42
N MET A 192 -26.72 -4.90 0.05
CA MET A 192 -26.92 -3.70 -0.77
C MET A 192 -25.71 -3.47 -1.66
N ASP A 193 -25.95 -3.37 -2.97
CA ASP A 193 -24.91 -3.09 -3.95
C ASP A 193 -25.31 -1.92 -4.86
N ARG A 194 -24.31 -1.26 -5.45
CA ARG A 194 -24.50 -0.27 -6.50
C ARG A 194 -23.71 -0.67 -7.72
N SER A 195 -24.42 -0.91 -8.82
CA SER A 195 -23.80 -1.16 -10.13
C SER A 195 -22.88 -0.02 -10.58
N ILE A 196 -23.20 1.22 -10.20
CA ILE A 196 -22.39 2.41 -10.47
C ILE A 196 -22.31 3.23 -9.17
N PRO A 197 -21.13 3.35 -8.54
CA PRO A 197 -20.93 4.24 -7.41
C PRO A 197 -21.23 5.68 -7.79
N ARG A 198 -21.78 6.47 -6.86
CA ARG A 198 -21.88 7.91 -7.06
C ARG A 198 -20.49 8.51 -6.83
N PRO A 199 -19.88 9.16 -7.84
CA PRO A 199 -18.53 9.69 -7.70
C PRO A 199 -18.52 10.78 -6.63
N LEU A 200 -17.55 10.69 -5.72
CA LEU A 200 -17.24 11.74 -4.77
C LEU A 200 -16.00 12.49 -5.26
N ALA A 201 -16.12 13.82 -5.33
CA ALA A 201 -14.98 14.68 -5.62
C ALA A 201 -13.91 14.54 -4.52
N LEU A 202 -12.64 14.68 -4.89
CA LEU A 202 -11.50 14.54 -3.98
C LEU A 202 -11.66 15.37 -2.70
N ASP A 203 -12.07 16.64 -2.81
CA ASP A 203 -12.26 17.52 -1.64
C ASP A 203 -13.33 16.99 -0.68
N ARG A 204 -14.36 16.33 -1.21
CA ARG A 204 -15.42 15.72 -0.38
C ARG A 204 -14.92 14.43 0.27
N THR A 205 -14.12 13.64 -0.43
CA THR A 205 -13.45 12.45 0.14
C THR A 205 -12.51 12.85 1.26
N ARG A 206 -11.67 13.88 1.05
CA ARG A 206 -10.79 14.46 2.08
C ARG A 206 -11.58 14.95 3.28
N SER A 207 -12.63 15.73 3.06
CA SER A 207 -13.47 16.24 4.16
C SER A 207 -14.12 15.12 4.97
N LEU A 208 -14.55 14.03 4.33
CA LEU A 208 -15.14 12.90 5.04
C LEU A 208 -14.08 12.10 5.81
N MET A 209 -12.89 11.94 5.23
CA MET A 209 -11.72 11.37 5.92
C MET A 209 -11.32 12.20 7.14
N GLU A 210 -11.23 13.52 7.02
CA GLU A 210 -10.91 14.42 8.14
C GLU A 210 -11.92 14.28 9.29
N GLN A 211 -13.21 14.22 8.96
CA GLN A 211 -14.28 13.98 9.95
C GLN A 211 -14.15 12.60 10.60
N PHE A 212 -13.77 11.58 9.83
CA PHE A 212 -13.53 10.24 10.35
C PHE A 212 -12.30 10.19 11.26
N CYS A 213 -11.20 10.85 10.88
CA CYS A 213 -10.01 11.02 11.71
C CYS A 213 -10.34 11.73 13.03
N ALA A 214 -11.12 12.82 12.98
CA ALA A 214 -11.60 13.51 14.18
C ALA A 214 -12.48 12.60 15.05
N TYR A 215 -13.33 11.77 14.43
CA TYR A 215 -14.13 10.77 15.15
C TYR A 215 -13.23 9.75 15.86
N ILE A 216 -12.18 9.24 15.20
CA ILE A 216 -11.23 8.30 15.80
C ILE A 216 -10.58 8.90 17.05
N VAL A 217 -10.05 10.12 16.96
CA VAL A 217 -9.40 10.82 18.07
C VAL A 217 -10.39 11.10 19.20
N HIS A 218 -11.60 11.55 18.88
CA HIS A 218 -12.66 11.76 19.87
C HIS A 218 -13.01 10.47 20.62
N GLN A 219 -13.02 9.32 19.95
CA GLN A 219 -13.27 8.05 20.61
C GLN A 219 -12.14 7.70 21.61
N ASP A 220 -10.89 8.11 21.33
CA ASP A 220 -9.75 7.85 22.23
C ASP A 220 -9.88 8.61 23.56
N GLU A 221 -10.50 9.79 23.54
CA GLU A 221 -10.68 10.64 24.72
C GLU A 221 -11.95 10.32 25.51
N TYR A 222 -13.09 10.09 24.84
CA TYR A 222 -14.42 10.19 25.47
C TYR A 222 -15.21 8.88 25.61
N VAL A 223 -14.72 7.73 25.14
CA VAL A 223 -15.48 6.46 25.24
C VAL A 223 -15.41 5.93 26.67
N GLU A 224 -16.25 6.44 27.56
CA GLU A 224 -16.43 6.01 28.95
C GLU A 224 -17.48 4.91 29.09
N GLY A 225 -17.07 3.72 29.57
CA GLY A 225 -17.99 2.66 29.97
C GLY A 225 -17.43 1.24 29.91
N ASP A 226 -17.92 0.38 30.81
CA ASP A 226 -17.63 -1.06 30.93
C ASP A 226 -18.13 -1.92 29.75
N GLN A 227 -18.73 -1.32 28.72
CA GLN A 227 -19.08 -2.00 27.48
C GLN A 227 -17.96 -1.82 26.47
N GLN A 228 -16.84 -2.50 26.73
CA GLN A 228 -15.68 -2.61 25.84
C GLN A 228 -16.05 -3.35 24.55
N THR A 229 -16.87 -2.76 23.70
CA THR A 229 -17.00 -3.27 22.33
C THR A 229 -15.75 -2.82 21.59
N ILE A 230 -14.77 -3.71 21.51
CA ILE A 230 -13.53 -3.47 20.78
C ILE A 230 -13.89 -3.46 19.29
N PHE A 231 -13.77 -2.29 18.68
CA PHE A 231 -14.05 -2.08 17.27
C PHE A 231 -12.76 -2.16 16.47
N SER A 232 -12.80 -2.88 15.35
CA SER A 232 -11.78 -2.71 14.31
C SER A 232 -11.92 -1.33 13.67
N ILE A 233 -10.90 -0.88 12.95
CA ILE A 233 -10.98 0.41 12.22
C ILE A 233 -12.15 0.45 11.23
N LEU A 234 -12.49 -0.69 10.60
CA LEU A 234 -13.67 -0.80 9.74
C LEU A 234 -14.95 -0.68 10.55
N ASP A 235 -15.07 -1.35 11.70
CA ASP A 235 -16.23 -1.19 12.58
C ASP A 235 -16.41 0.28 13.03
N MET A 236 -15.30 0.98 13.30
CA MET A 236 -15.33 2.41 13.62
C MET A 236 -15.85 3.24 12.43
N LEU A 237 -15.46 2.91 11.20
CA LEU A 237 -15.97 3.57 10.00
C LEU A 237 -17.48 3.37 9.85
N TYR A 238 -17.99 2.14 10.01
CA TYR A 238 -19.43 1.89 9.94
C TYR A 238 -20.19 2.58 11.07
N ASN A 239 -19.65 2.61 12.29
CA ASN A 239 -20.27 3.33 13.40
C ASN A 239 -20.32 4.85 13.15
N PHE A 240 -19.25 5.43 12.62
CA PHE A 240 -19.21 6.83 12.19
C PHE A 240 -20.28 7.11 11.13
N MET A 241 -20.38 6.25 10.12
CA MET A 241 -21.36 6.41 9.03
C MET A 241 -22.80 6.21 9.53
N ARG A 242 -23.03 5.26 10.44
CA ARG A 242 -24.32 5.03 11.09
C ARG A 242 -24.78 6.26 11.87
N GLY A 243 -23.89 6.83 12.70
CA GLY A 243 -24.17 8.06 13.44
C GLY A 243 -24.44 9.26 12.53
N ARG A 244 -23.82 9.30 11.35
CA ARG A 244 -24.01 10.38 10.37
C ARG A 244 -25.32 10.29 9.59
N TYR A 245 -25.66 9.12 9.06
CA TYR A 245 -26.77 8.96 8.13
C TYR A 245 -28.09 8.54 8.79
N LEU A 246 -28.03 7.92 9.98
CA LEU A 246 -29.15 7.44 10.81
C LEU A 246 -30.02 6.35 10.17
N VAL A 247 -30.15 6.34 8.84
CA VAL A 247 -30.85 5.33 8.05
C VAL A 247 -29.83 4.34 7.50
N GLU A 248 -30.02 3.07 7.84
CA GLU A 248 -29.07 1.98 7.54
C GLU A 248 -28.84 1.78 6.05
N ASP A 249 -29.90 1.79 5.24
CA ASP A 249 -29.79 1.64 3.79
C ASP A 249 -28.96 2.76 3.15
N VAL A 250 -29.23 4.01 3.57
CA VAL A 250 -28.50 5.19 3.08
C VAL A 250 -27.05 5.14 3.53
N MET A 251 -26.80 4.70 4.76
CA MET A 251 -25.46 4.52 5.30
C MET A 251 -24.66 3.54 4.44
N PHE A 252 -25.18 2.34 4.16
CA PHE A 252 -24.45 1.36 3.35
C PHE A 252 -24.16 1.87 1.94
N LEU A 253 -25.13 2.50 1.28
CA LEU A 253 -24.91 3.11 -0.03
C LEU A 253 -23.85 4.23 0.02
N ALA A 254 -23.84 5.04 1.08
CA ALA A 254 -22.84 6.08 1.26
C ALA A 254 -21.44 5.52 1.59
N VAL A 255 -21.37 4.42 2.35
CA VAL A 255 -20.11 3.69 2.59
C VAL A 255 -19.57 3.17 1.26
N HIS A 256 -20.40 2.53 0.44
CA HIS A 256 -19.99 2.06 -0.88
C HIS A 256 -19.41 3.18 -1.75
N ASP A 257 -20.08 4.34 -1.81
CA ASP A 257 -19.58 5.51 -2.55
C ASP A 257 -18.26 6.03 -1.96
N PHE A 258 -18.12 6.04 -0.63
CA PHE A 258 -16.91 6.49 0.04
C PHE A 258 -15.71 5.56 -0.21
N LEU A 259 -15.89 4.25 -0.02
CA LEU A 259 -14.86 3.25 -0.29
C LEU A 259 -14.41 3.27 -1.76
N SER A 260 -15.36 3.40 -2.70
CA SER A 260 -15.05 3.59 -4.12
C SER A 260 -14.17 4.81 -4.36
N SER A 261 -14.49 5.94 -3.70
CA SER A 261 -13.71 7.17 -3.84
C SER A 261 -12.31 7.08 -3.23
N ILE A 262 -12.12 6.31 -2.16
CA ILE A 262 -10.79 6.07 -1.58
C ILE A 262 -9.92 5.34 -2.59
N ILE A 263 -10.46 4.29 -3.23
CA ILE A 263 -9.74 3.52 -4.24
C ILE A 263 -9.38 4.40 -5.44
N GLU A 264 -10.34 5.18 -5.96
CA GLU A 264 -10.15 6.08 -7.10
C GLU A 264 -9.05 7.13 -6.83
N HIS A 265 -9.07 7.76 -5.65
CA HIS A 265 -8.18 8.88 -5.32
C HIS A 265 -6.85 8.46 -4.68
N SER A 266 -6.68 7.19 -4.31
CA SER A 266 -5.46 6.68 -3.66
C SER A 266 -4.18 6.89 -4.48
N GLY A 267 -4.26 6.88 -5.82
CA GLY A 267 -3.11 7.13 -6.69
C GLY A 267 -2.69 8.60 -6.77
N ILE A 268 -3.56 9.52 -6.35
CA ILE A 268 -3.39 10.97 -6.50
C ILE A 268 -3.04 11.62 -5.15
N ASP A 269 -3.71 11.18 -4.08
CA ASP A 269 -3.60 11.79 -2.76
C ASP A 269 -3.00 10.80 -1.74
N LYS A 270 -1.86 11.19 -1.14
CA LYS A 270 -1.12 10.35 -0.20
C LYS A 270 -1.87 10.11 1.11
N THR A 271 -2.65 11.08 1.59
CA THR A 271 -3.44 10.92 2.81
C THR A 271 -4.60 9.96 2.60
N VAL A 272 -5.27 10.03 1.44
CA VAL A 272 -6.29 9.05 1.04
C VAL A 272 -5.66 7.67 0.84
N GLN A 273 -4.46 7.61 0.24
CA GLN A 273 -3.70 6.36 0.11
C GLN A 273 -3.45 5.72 1.48
N LEU A 274 -2.95 6.50 2.44
CA LEU A 274 -2.70 6.06 3.82
C LEU A 274 -3.96 5.49 4.47
N LEU A 275 -5.09 6.20 4.39
CA LEU A 275 -6.37 5.71 4.88
C LEU A 275 -6.75 4.38 4.25
N GLY A 276 -6.58 4.23 2.93
CA GLY A 276 -6.85 2.98 2.23
C GLY A 276 -6.04 1.81 2.80
N HIS A 277 -4.74 1.97 3.01
CA HIS A 277 -3.89 0.91 3.60
C HIS A 277 -4.25 0.60 5.06
N VAL A 278 -4.74 1.58 5.82
CA VAL A 278 -5.24 1.37 7.18
C VAL A 278 -6.55 0.57 7.17
N LEU A 279 -7.51 0.93 6.31
CA LEU A 279 -8.80 0.23 6.20
C LEU A 279 -8.66 -1.22 5.72
N VAL A 280 -7.70 -1.46 4.83
CA VAL A 280 -7.36 -2.80 4.33
C VAL A 280 -6.56 -3.63 5.36
N GLY A 281 -6.02 -2.99 6.39
CA GLY A 281 -5.29 -3.65 7.49
C GLY A 281 -3.79 -3.82 7.24
N ASN A 282 -3.24 -3.29 6.15
CA ASN A 282 -1.78 -3.24 5.90
C ASN A 282 -1.05 -2.36 6.90
N LEU A 283 -1.67 -1.25 7.29
CA LEU A 283 -1.18 -0.31 8.29
C LEU A 283 -2.09 -0.31 9.51
N ASP A 284 -1.51 0.03 10.67
CA ASP A 284 -2.30 0.22 11.87
C ASP A 284 -2.99 1.60 11.87
N ALA A 285 -4.17 1.71 12.48
CA ALA A 285 -4.89 2.97 12.57
C ALA A 285 -4.13 4.04 13.38
N SER A 286 -3.16 3.64 14.20
CA SER A 286 -2.23 4.54 14.88
C SER A 286 -1.40 5.38 13.90
N CYS A 287 -1.15 4.89 12.67
CA CYS A 287 -0.45 5.67 11.64
C CYS A 287 -1.22 6.94 11.23
N LEU A 288 -2.56 6.91 11.21
CA LEU A 288 -3.35 8.12 10.91
C LEU A 288 -3.14 9.18 11.99
N ARG A 289 -3.14 8.75 13.25
CA ARG A 289 -2.97 9.64 14.40
C ARG A 289 -1.56 10.20 14.46
N TYR A 290 -0.56 9.37 14.17
CA TYR A 290 0.84 9.82 14.03
C TYR A 290 0.99 10.89 12.96
N VAL A 291 0.38 10.72 11.79
CA VAL A 291 0.45 11.72 10.71
C VAL A 291 -0.25 13.04 11.09
N LEU A 292 -1.34 12.99 11.86
CA LEU A 292 -1.97 14.21 12.40
C LEU A 292 -1.03 14.94 13.37
N LEU A 293 -0.39 14.21 14.30
CA LEU A 293 0.59 14.78 15.22
C LEU A 293 1.79 15.40 14.48
N MET A 294 2.30 14.68 13.47
CA MET A 294 3.39 15.18 12.64
C MET A 294 2.98 16.43 11.84
N ALA A 295 1.74 16.51 11.37
CA ALA A 295 1.21 17.69 10.71
C ALA A 295 1.23 18.91 11.65
N ASP A 296 0.87 18.74 12.92
CA ASP A 296 0.95 19.82 13.91
C ASP A 296 2.39 20.32 14.09
N PHE A 297 3.39 19.43 14.15
CA PHE A 297 4.80 19.86 14.22
C PHE A 297 5.27 20.55 12.94
N ILE A 298 4.86 20.04 11.77
CA ILE A 298 5.19 20.65 10.47
C ILE A 298 4.60 22.07 10.37
N ASP A 299 3.42 22.29 10.92
CA ASP A 299 2.76 23.61 10.91
C ASP A 299 3.46 24.64 11.81
N GLN A 300 4.23 24.21 12.81
CA GLN A 300 5.03 25.10 13.68
C GLN A 300 6.35 25.55 13.04
N VAL A 301 6.80 24.90 11.96
CA VAL A 301 8.06 25.23 11.30
C VAL A 301 7.81 26.24 10.18
N ASP A 302 8.67 27.26 10.10
CA ASP A 302 8.74 28.16 8.97
C ASP A 302 9.69 27.58 7.93
N TRP A 303 9.13 27.11 6.81
CA TRP A 303 9.85 26.36 5.80
C TRP A 303 10.37 27.29 4.70
N VAL A 304 11.68 27.52 4.66
CA VAL A 304 12.32 28.45 3.73
C VAL A 304 13.25 27.69 2.77
N GLU A 305 14.09 26.82 3.30
CA GLU A 305 15.11 26.06 2.55
C GLU A 305 14.94 24.55 2.76
N VAL A 306 15.53 23.74 1.88
CA VAL A 306 15.44 22.27 1.98
C VAL A 306 16.21 21.76 3.20
N GLU A 307 17.24 22.49 3.60
CA GLU A 307 18.05 22.29 4.80
C GLU A 307 17.23 22.35 6.10
N ASP A 308 16.11 23.10 6.10
CA ASP A 308 15.18 23.15 7.24
C ASP A 308 14.60 21.76 7.55
N PHE A 309 14.49 20.89 6.54
CA PHE A 309 14.07 19.50 6.73
C PHE A 309 15.06 18.71 7.58
N ARG A 310 16.38 18.94 7.43
CA ARG A 310 17.39 18.27 8.27
C ARG A 310 17.26 18.72 9.72
N ALA A 311 17.09 20.01 9.96
CA ALA A 311 16.88 20.56 11.30
C ALA A 311 15.59 20.04 11.94
N PHE A 312 14.50 19.95 11.17
CA PHE A 312 13.27 19.31 11.63
C PHE A 312 13.48 17.82 11.96
N ALA A 313 14.14 17.07 11.08
CA ALA A 313 14.38 15.65 11.25
C ALA A 313 15.26 15.35 12.48
N SER A 314 16.26 16.18 12.79
CA SER A 314 17.10 15.97 13.99
C SER A 314 16.32 16.18 15.29
N VAL A 315 15.30 17.03 15.29
CA VAL A 315 14.40 17.23 16.44
C VAL A 315 13.40 16.08 16.57
N VAL A 316 12.79 15.66 15.45
CA VAL A 316 11.77 14.60 15.45
C VAL A 316 12.40 13.22 15.65
N TYR A 317 13.62 12.99 15.16
CA TYR A 317 14.33 11.72 15.23
C TYR A 317 15.70 11.88 15.92
N PRO A 318 15.73 12.20 17.22
CA PRO A 318 16.97 12.48 17.96
C PRO A 318 17.88 11.26 18.14
N PHE A 319 17.40 10.07 17.75
CA PHE A 319 18.16 8.81 17.79
C PHE A 319 18.91 8.52 16.49
N LEU A 320 18.66 9.28 15.42
CA LEU A 320 19.39 9.09 14.16
C LEU A 320 20.80 9.68 14.26
N MET A 321 21.76 8.94 13.74
CA MET A 321 23.14 9.42 13.59
C MET A 321 23.23 10.40 12.42
N GLU A 322 24.32 11.18 12.34
CA GLU A 322 24.50 12.18 11.27
C GLU A 322 24.40 11.57 9.86
N ASP A 323 24.97 10.37 9.65
CA ASP A 323 24.92 9.68 8.36
C ASP A 323 23.48 9.27 7.98
N ASP A 324 22.68 8.83 8.95
CA ASP A 324 21.27 8.46 8.73
C ASP A 324 20.39 9.69 8.49
N LEU A 325 20.66 10.80 9.19
CA LEU A 325 20.01 12.09 8.96
C LEU A 325 20.31 12.63 7.56
N GLU A 326 21.56 12.52 7.10
CA GLU A 326 21.95 12.90 5.75
C GLU A 326 21.27 12.02 4.70
N SER A 327 21.20 10.71 4.93
CA SER A 327 20.46 9.77 4.07
C SER A 327 18.96 10.11 3.97
N LEU A 328 18.33 10.46 5.09
CA LEU A 328 16.93 10.88 5.14
C LEU A 328 16.72 12.22 4.42
N GLN A 329 17.64 13.17 4.60
CA GLN A 329 17.63 14.45 3.88
C GLN A 329 17.77 14.24 2.37
N MET A 330 18.71 13.41 1.92
CA MET A 330 18.87 13.09 0.49
C MET A 330 17.62 12.44 -0.09
N SER A 331 16.99 11.54 0.67
CA SER A 331 15.71 10.91 0.30
C SER A 331 14.60 11.95 0.13
N TYR A 332 14.53 12.93 1.03
CA TYR A 332 13.59 14.05 0.92
C TYR A 332 13.86 14.93 -0.30
N THR A 333 15.12 15.31 -0.53
CA THR A 333 15.53 16.14 -1.66
C THR A 333 15.18 15.47 -3.00
N SER A 334 15.41 14.16 -3.09
CA SER A 334 15.02 13.34 -4.24
C SER A 334 13.50 13.31 -4.44
N PHE A 335 12.74 13.06 -3.37
CA PHE A 335 11.27 13.02 -3.44
C PHE A 335 10.63 14.36 -3.81
N SER A 336 11.19 15.46 -3.29
CA SER A 336 10.62 16.80 -3.41
C SER A 336 11.12 17.58 -4.63
N GLU A 337 12.05 17.02 -5.41
CA GLU A 337 12.77 17.69 -6.49
C GLU A 337 13.42 19.00 -6.01
N ASN A 338 14.03 18.95 -4.83
CA ASN A 338 14.68 20.09 -4.17
C ASN A 338 13.73 21.28 -3.88
N ARG A 339 12.48 20.99 -3.49
CA ARG A 339 11.49 22.00 -3.10
C ARG A 339 11.02 21.75 -1.67
N ILE A 340 10.75 22.83 -0.95
CA ILE A 340 10.25 22.74 0.42
C ILE A 340 8.84 23.33 0.53
N SER A 341 7.95 22.63 1.20
CA SER A 341 6.65 23.16 1.67
C SER A 341 6.06 22.21 2.70
N ARG A 342 5.18 22.72 3.57
CA ARG A 342 4.46 21.91 4.58
C ARG A 342 3.80 20.67 3.97
N GLN A 343 3.14 20.85 2.82
CA GLN A 343 2.47 19.76 2.13
C GLN A 343 3.46 18.71 1.58
N LEU A 344 4.61 19.14 1.04
CA LEU A 344 5.63 18.21 0.56
C LEU A 344 6.28 17.42 1.70
N VAL A 345 6.56 18.06 2.84
CA VAL A 345 7.09 17.38 4.03
C VAL A 345 6.08 16.34 4.55
N CYS A 346 4.81 16.72 4.69
CA CYS A 346 3.76 15.79 5.12
C CYS A 346 3.61 14.61 4.14
N ASN A 347 3.57 14.89 2.82
CA ASN A 347 3.51 13.85 1.80
C ASN A 347 4.74 12.92 1.81
N PHE A 348 5.92 13.46 2.10
CA PHE A 348 7.15 12.67 2.23
C PHE A 348 7.09 11.74 3.44
N LEU A 349 6.65 12.23 4.60
CA LEU A 349 6.47 11.38 5.78
C LEU A 349 5.47 10.24 5.52
N ILE A 350 4.34 10.55 4.88
CA ILE A 350 3.40 9.51 4.46
C ILE A 350 4.05 8.55 3.46
N HIS A 351 4.89 9.04 2.53
CA HIS A 351 5.59 8.22 1.57
C HIS A 351 6.54 7.20 2.23
N ILE A 352 7.33 7.63 3.22
CA ILE A 352 8.24 6.72 3.94
C ILE A 352 7.48 5.77 4.87
N ILE A 353 6.36 6.20 5.48
CA ILE A 353 5.45 5.30 6.23
C ILE A 353 4.92 4.20 5.31
N LEU A 354 4.41 4.58 4.13
CA LEU A 354 3.92 3.62 3.14
C LEU A 354 5.04 2.67 2.71
N LYS A 355 6.27 3.14 2.51
CA LYS A 355 7.40 2.27 2.15
C LYS A 355 8.02 1.49 3.32
N TYR A 356 7.44 1.57 4.52
CA TYR A 356 8.01 0.98 5.73
C TYR A 356 9.45 1.47 6.06
N ARG A 357 9.76 2.72 5.68
CA ARG A 357 11.05 3.38 5.91
C ARG A 357 10.98 4.50 6.94
N GLU A 358 9.91 4.56 7.70
CA GLU A 358 9.76 5.51 8.78
C GLU A 358 10.76 5.18 9.90
N PRO A 359 11.71 6.07 10.26
CA PRO A 359 12.83 5.74 11.16
C PRO A 359 12.39 5.15 12.51
N ARG A 360 11.24 5.61 13.02
CA ARG A 360 10.71 5.15 14.31
C ARG A 360 10.13 3.74 14.27
N PHE A 361 9.78 3.18 13.10
CA PHE A 361 9.32 1.79 13.03
C PHE A 361 10.41 0.84 13.51
N LEU A 362 11.61 0.90 12.91
CA LEU A 362 12.72 0.03 13.28
C LEU A 362 13.20 0.26 14.73
N ASP A 363 13.29 1.52 15.18
CA ASP A 363 13.68 1.84 16.56
C ASP A 363 12.73 1.21 17.59
N LEU A 364 11.42 1.25 17.33
CA LEU A 364 10.41 0.71 18.23
C LEU A 364 10.30 -0.81 18.13
N GLU A 365 10.45 -1.40 16.95
CA GLU A 365 10.53 -2.85 16.79
C GLU A 365 11.68 -3.44 17.61
N ASN A 366 12.89 -2.88 17.47
CA ASN A 366 14.07 -3.32 18.20
C ASN A 366 13.90 -3.20 19.72
N LYS A 367 13.09 -2.24 20.19
CA LYS A 367 12.74 -2.08 21.62
C LYS A 367 11.69 -3.06 22.11
N LEU A 368 10.84 -3.57 21.22
CA LEU A 368 9.79 -4.54 21.55
C LEU A 368 10.30 -5.99 21.52
N VAL A 369 11.26 -6.31 20.64
CA VAL A 369 11.87 -7.64 20.50
C VAL A 369 12.31 -8.27 21.84
N PRO A 370 12.95 -7.55 22.79
CA PRO A 370 13.37 -8.14 24.07
C PRO A 370 12.23 -8.62 24.98
N PHE A 371 10.99 -8.19 24.73
CA PHE A 371 9.83 -8.54 25.56
C PHE A 371 9.08 -9.78 25.06
N GLN A 372 9.50 -10.38 23.95
CA GLN A 372 8.90 -11.62 23.46
C GLN A 372 9.36 -12.81 24.33
N SER A 373 8.40 -13.57 24.88
CA SER A 373 8.75 -14.81 25.60
C SER A 373 9.06 -15.97 24.66
N SER A 374 8.60 -15.89 23.41
CA SER A 374 8.86 -16.86 22.34
C SER A 374 9.40 -16.15 21.10
N GLU A 375 10.28 -16.80 20.33
CA GLU A 375 10.81 -16.31 19.04
C GLU A 375 9.75 -16.31 17.90
N SER A 376 8.48 -16.06 18.23
CA SER A 376 7.36 -16.03 17.29
C SER A 376 7.24 -14.70 16.54
N GLY A 377 7.97 -13.66 16.94
CA GLY A 377 7.85 -12.31 16.37
C GLY A 377 6.52 -11.62 16.71
N GLN A 378 5.82 -12.08 17.75
CA GLN A 378 4.52 -11.59 18.19
C GLN A 378 4.54 -11.35 19.71
N LEU A 379 3.71 -10.43 20.19
CA LEU A 379 3.50 -10.21 21.63
C LEU A 379 2.02 -10.39 21.98
N ASN A 380 1.77 -11.03 23.11
CA ASN A 380 0.44 -11.05 23.73
C ASN A 380 0.19 -9.78 24.56
N ASP A 381 -1.04 -9.60 25.06
CA ASP A 381 -1.45 -8.39 25.81
C ASP A 381 -0.55 -8.14 27.03
N LYS A 382 -0.14 -9.20 27.73
CA LYS A 382 0.71 -9.10 28.92
C LYS A 382 2.12 -8.64 28.57
N GLU A 383 2.74 -9.27 27.59
CA GLU A 383 4.10 -8.92 27.12
C GLU A 383 4.14 -7.49 26.57
N HIS A 384 3.11 -7.12 25.80
CA HIS A 384 3.00 -5.77 25.26
C HIS A 384 2.77 -4.72 26.37
N LYS A 385 1.98 -5.05 27.40
CA LYS A 385 1.82 -4.18 28.57
C LYS A 385 3.14 -3.99 29.32
N ASP A 386 3.86 -5.08 29.59
CA ASP A 386 5.16 -5.03 30.26
C ASP A 386 6.18 -4.21 29.43
N ALA A 387 6.16 -4.36 28.10
CA ALA A 387 6.97 -3.56 27.19
C ALA A 387 6.64 -2.07 27.26
N LEU A 388 5.34 -1.72 27.24
CA LEU A 388 4.91 -0.32 27.31
C LEU A 388 5.21 0.33 28.66
N ASP A 389 5.15 -0.42 29.76
CA ASP A 389 5.53 0.10 31.07
C ASP A 389 7.03 0.40 31.15
N GLY A 390 7.87 -0.37 30.44
CA GLY A 390 9.29 -0.09 30.30
C GLY A 390 9.62 1.07 29.37
N ILE A 391 8.98 1.16 28.20
CA ILE A 391 9.33 2.12 27.14
C ILE A 391 8.63 3.47 27.33
N LEU A 392 7.34 3.47 27.71
CA LEU A 392 6.48 4.66 27.77
C LEU A 392 5.64 4.70 29.06
N PRO A 393 6.26 4.79 30.26
CA PRO A 393 5.57 4.65 31.54
C PRO A 393 4.45 5.67 31.77
N LEU A 394 4.50 6.84 31.12
CA LEU A 394 3.54 7.93 31.30
C LEU A 394 2.27 7.81 30.43
N CYS A 395 2.23 6.87 29.50
CA CYS A 395 1.08 6.75 28.59
C CYS A 395 -0.17 6.22 29.34
N LYS A 396 -1.36 6.69 28.98
CA LYS A 396 -2.63 6.27 29.62
C LYS A 396 -2.92 4.79 29.35
N GLU A 397 -3.00 3.96 30.41
CA GLU A 397 -3.25 2.50 30.31
C GLU A 397 -4.47 2.16 29.43
N ARG A 398 -5.53 2.96 29.55
CA ARG A 398 -6.76 2.81 28.74
C ARG A 398 -6.48 2.84 27.23
N VAL A 399 -5.70 3.83 26.77
CA VAL A 399 -5.42 4.03 25.34
C VAL A 399 -4.53 2.89 24.85
N ARG A 400 -3.51 2.51 25.62
CA ARG A 400 -2.63 1.36 25.32
C ARG A 400 -3.42 0.07 25.09
N ARG A 401 -4.29 -0.27 26.05
CA ARG A 401 -5.12 -1.48 26.01
C ARG A 401 -6.09 -1.44 24.83
N ARG A 402 -6.74 -0.30 24.60
CA ARG A 402 -7.66 -0.16 23.47
C ARG A 402 -6.96 -0.38 22.12
N LEU A 403 -5.80 0.25 21.91
CA LEU A 403 -5.06 0.14 20.64
C LEU A 403 -4.53 -1.27 20.42
N PHE A 404 -4.06 -1.95 21.49
CA PHE A 404 -3.69 -3.37 21.40
C PHE A 404 -4.87 -4.22 20.93
N LEU A 405 -6.03 -4.08 21.56
CA LEU A 405 -7.22 -4.86 21.23
C LEU A 405 -7.76 -4.55 19.82
N GLU A 406 -7.66 -3.29 19.37
CA GLU A 406 -7.97 -2.90 17.98
C GLU A 406 -7.04 -3.60 16.99
N ALA A 407 -5.74 -3.67 17.29
CA ALA A 407 -4.75 -4.34 16.46
C ALA A 407 -4.91 -5.86 16.46
N GLU A 408 -5.17 -6.46 17.62
CA GLU A 408 -5.48 -7.89 17.79
C GLU A 408 -6.69 -8.30 16.95
N LYS A 409 -7.77 -7.53 17.01
CA LYS A 409 -8.97 -7.79 16.20
C LYS A 409 -8.68 -7.67 14.69
N ALA A 410 -7.78 -6.77 14.29
CA ALA A 410 -7.39 -6.62 12.88
C ALA A 410 -6.59 -7.82 12.35
N VAL A 411 -5.71 -8.41 13.17
CA VAL A 411 -4.90 -9.58 12.80
C VAL A 411 -5.61 -10.91 13.03
N MET A 412 -6.70 -10.93 13.81
CA MET A 412 -7.56 -12.10 13.95
C MET A 412 -8.12 -12.56 12.60
N MET A 413 -8.41 -11.62 11.70
CA MET A 413 -8.82 -11.93 10.33
C MET A 413 -7.71 -12.59 9.49
N ASP A 414 -6.45 -12.50 9.94
CA ASP A 414 -5.28 -13.12 9.32
C ASP A 414 -4.87 -14.43 10.04
N GLY A 415 -5.71 -14.92 10.96
CA GLY A 415 -5.50 -16.20 11.67
C GLY A 415 -4.60 -16.13 12.90
N VAL A 416 -4.15 -14.94 13.30
CA VAL A 416 -3.38 -14.74 14.53
C VAL A 416 -4.34 -14.62 15.72
N LEU A 417 -4.18 -15.49 16.72
CA LEU A 417 -5.03 -15.53 17.92
C LEU A 417 -4.23 -15.11 19.15
N ASP A 418 -4.84 -14.27 20.00
CA ASP A 418 -4.31 -13.83 21.31
C ASP A 418 -2.91 -13.19 21.27
N ALA A 419 -2.50 -12.69 20.11
CA ALA A 419 -1.19 -12.09 19.88
C ALA A 419 -1.23 -11.08 18.73
N VAL A 420 -0.25 -10.18 18.70
CA VAL A 420 -0.10 -9.19 17.64
C VAL A 420 1.37 -9.17 17.16
N PRO A 421 1.64 -9.15 15.84
CA PRO A 421 2.98 -9.01 15.31
C PRO A 421 3.69 -7.76 15.83
N ILE A 422 4.97 -7.89 16.20
CA ILE A 422 5.79 -6.80 16.75
C ILE A 422 5.80 -5.58 15.82
N MET A 423 5.93 -5.80 14.51
CA MET A 423 5.87 -4.74 13.50
C MET A 423 4.59 -3.90 13.59
N ARG A 424 3.44 -4.52 13.87
CA ARG A 424 2.17 -3.79 14.01
C ARG A 424 2.14 -3.02 15.33
N LEU A 425 2.63 -3.62 16.40
CA LEU A 425 2.72 -2.99 17.72
C LEU A 425 3.67 -1.78 17.72
N ALA A 426 4.79 -1.84 17.00
CA ALA A 426 5.71 -0.71 16.86
C ALA A 426 5.01 0.56 16.31
N ARG A 427 4.02 0.39 15.42
CA ARG A 427 3.23 1.48 14.86
C ARG A 427 2.29 2.11 15.90
N ILE A 428 1.82 1.33 16.86
CA ILE A 428 1.01 1.82 17.99
C ILE A 428 1.86 2.73 18.88
N LEU A 429 3.10 2.33 19.15
CA LEU A 429 4.01 3.08 20.00
C LEU A 429 4.37 4.46 19.42
N LEU A 430 4.26 4.67 18.11
CA LEU A 430 4.48 5.98 17.48
C LEU A 430 3.59 7.09 18.04
N LEU A 431 2.34 6.75 18.38
CA LEU A 431 1.36 7.71 18.89
C LEU A 431 1.56 8.03 20.37
N LEU A 432 2.09 7.07 21.12
CA LEU A 432 2.07 7.09 22.58
C LEU A 432 3.27 7.82 23.19
N LYS A 433 4.18 8.31 22.35
CA LYS A 433 5.43 9.00 22.68
C LYS A 433 5.42 10.40 22.12
#